data_AF-A0A3M0XHH9-F1
#
_entry.id   AF-A0A3M0XHH9-F1
#
_cell.length_a   1.000
_cell.length_b   1.000
_cell.length_c   1.000
_cell.angle_alpha   90.00
_cell.angle_beta   90.00
_cell.angle_gamma   90.00
#
_symmetry.space_group_name_H-M   'P 1'
#
loop_
_entity.id
_entity.type
_entity.pdbx_description
1 polymer ?
#
loop_
_entity_poly.entity_id
_entity_poly.type
_entity_poly.pdbx_seq_one_letter_code
_entity_poly.pdbx_strand_id
1 'polypeptide(L)'
;KKVRIKHYKDIERRCAELLSKGDVVARCKGRMEFGARALGNRSILANPNNWKTVKIINEMIKMRDFWMPFAPSILAEYADNYIVNPKGIKAPYMIMAFDTKKEKLDSIIATTHPYDESCRPQIVEKSWNLDYHRLIRYFHELTGEAAVLNTSFNLHGLPIVYTPYDALYVFDNSGLKYLALGNIMVEEEF
;
A
#
# COMPACT_ATOMS: atom_id res chain seq x y z
N LYS A 1 -6.49 2.87 -22.21
CA LYS A 1 -5.33 1.95 -22.37
C LYS A 1 -5.76 0.63 -23.00
N LYS A 2 -4.89 -0.15 -23.66
CA LYS A 2 -5.20 -1.56 -23.98
C LYS A 2 -5.02 -2.37 -22.70
N VAL A 3 -6.01 -3.17 -22.32
CA VAL A 3 -6.01 -3.85 -21.02
C VAL A 3 -6.39 -5.32 -21.15
N ARG A 4 -5.79 -6.14 -20.29
CA ARG A 4 -6.17 -7.51 -20.02
C ARG A 4 -6.98 -7.57 -18.73
N ILE A 5 -8.11 -8.25 -18.77
CA ILE A 5 -9.02 -8.37 -17.61
C ILE A 5 -9.11 -9.83 -17.22
N LYS A 6 -8.88 -10.15 -15.94
CA LYS A 6 -8.98 -11.52 -15.42
C LYS A 6 -9.59 -11.55 -14.02
N HIS A 7 -10.53 -12.46 -13.82
CA HIS A 7 -11.10 -12.74 -12.50
C HIS A 7 -10.22 -13.74 -11.73
N TYR A 8 -10.02 -13.49 -10.43
CA TYR A 8 -9.28 -14.35 -9.51
C TYR A 8 -10.15 -14.73 -8.32
N LYS A 9 -10.17 -16.02 -7.96
CA LYS A 9 -10.81 -16.47 -6.72
C LYS A 9 -10.10 -15.90 -5.47
N ASP A 10 -8.78 -15.72 -5.57
CA ASP A 10 -7.92 -15.18 -4.52
C ASP A 10 -7.06 -14.03 -5.09
N ILE A 11 -7.66 -12.84 -5.21
CA ILE A 11 -6.99 -11.66 -5.76
C ILE A 11 -5.88 -11.17 -4.82
N GLU A 12 -6.00 -11.40 -3.51
CA GLU A 12 -5.01 -11.03 -2.50
C GLU A 12 -3.65 -11.65 -2.79
N ARG A 13 -3.63 -12.94 -3.14
CA ARG A 13 -2.40 -13.65 -3.52
C ARG A 13 -1.78 -13.07 -4.79
N ARG A 14 -2.60 -12.80 -5.80
CA ARG A 14 -2.13 -12.19 -7.05
C ARG A 14 -1.53 -10.79 -6.82
N CYS A 15 -2.16 -9.97 -5.99
CA CYS A 15 -1.59 -8.67 -5.60
C CYS A 15 -0.24 -8.85 -4.90
N ALA A 16 -0.14 -9.78 -3.94
CA ALA A 16 1.11 -10.04 -3.23
C ALA A 16 2.25 -10.48 -4.16
N GLU A 17 1.98 -11.33 -5.15
CA GLU A 17 2.96 -11.76 -6.16
C GLU A 17 3.46 -10.61 -7.04
N LEU A 18 2.59 -9.65 -7.37
CA LEU A 18 2.97 -8.46 -8.12
C LEU A 18 3.85 -7.54 -7.25
N LEU A 19 3.41 -7.29 -6.02
CA LEU A 19 4.17 -6.49 -5.06
C LEU A 19 5.55 -7.11 -4.77
N SER A 20 5.66 -8.43 -4.63
CA SER A 20 6.94 -9.11 -4.39
C SER A 20 7.92 -8.97 -5.56
N LYS A 21 7.41 -8.74 -6.78
CA LYS A 21 8.21 -8.48 -7.99
C LYS A 21 8.56 -7.00 -8.17
N GLY A 22 8.11 -6.14 -7.26
CA GLY A 22 8.35 -4.68 -7.30
C GLY A 22 7.32 -3.91 -8.12
N ASP A 23 6.24 -4.55 -8.59
CA ASP A 23 5.15 -3.86 -9.26
C ASP A 23 4.31 -3.03 -8.27
N VAL A 24 3.67 -1.97 -8.79
CA VAL A 24 2.72 -1.14 -8.04
C VAL A 24 1.30 -1.57 -8.38
N VAL A 25 0.49 -1.83 -7.35
CA VAL A 25 -0.88 -2.30 -7.49
C VAL A 25 -1.85 -1.31 -6.88
N ALA A 26 -2.76 -0.78 -7.69
CA ALA A 26 -3.91 -0.06 -7.18
C ALA A 26 -4.99 -1.05 -6.73
N ARG A 27 -5.62 -0.78 -5.58
CA ARG A 27 -6.62 -1.64 -4.95
C ARG A 27 -7.88 -0.84 -4.66
N CYS A 28 -9.00 -1.32 -5.20
CA CYS A 28 -10.35 -0.86 -4.93
C CYS A 28 -11.21 -2.09 -4.58
N LYS A 29 -11.25 -2.47 -3.30
CA LYS A 29 -11.97 -3.67 -2.83
C LYS A 29 -12.64 -3.42 -1.48
N GLY A 30 -13.83 -3.98 -1.30
CA GLY A 30 -14.61 -3.84 -0.07
C GLY A 30 -15.15 -2.42 0.17
N ARG A 31 -15.62 -2.20 1.40
CA ARG A 31 -16.15 -0.90 1.86
C ARG A 31 -15.01 0.12 1.96
N MET A 32 -15.26 1.33 1.49
CA MET A 32 -14.31 2.43 1.60
C MET A 32 -14.05 2.81 3.06
N GLU A 33 -12.83 3.26 3.32
CA GLU A 33 -12.38 3.90 4.55
C GLU A 33 -13.10 5.25 4.78
N PHE A 34 -13.35 5.62 6.04
CA PHE A 34 -13.77 6.98 6.36
C PHE A 34 -12.55 7.84 6.73
N GLY A 35 -12.45 9.04 6.16
CA GLY A 35 -11.39 10.02 6.45
C GLY A 35 -10.36 10.19 5.32
N ALA A 36 -9.29 10.93 5.62
CA ALA A 36 -8.30 11.38 4.64
C ALA A 36 -7.20 10.35 4.30
N ARG A 37 -7.27 9.13 4.84
CA ARG A 37 -6.25 8.09 4.70
C ARG A 37 -6.84 6.86 4.03
N ALA A 38 -6.12 6.33 3.05
CA ALA A 38 -6.39 4.99 2.57
C ALA A 38 -5.77 3.97 3.53
N LEU A 39 -6.55 2.97 3.89
CA LEU A 39 -6.27 1.95 4.90
C LEU A 39 -6.46 0.54 4.32
N GLY A 40 -6.21 0.38 3.02
CA GLY A 40 -6.14 -0.91 2.32
C GLY A 40 -7.30 -1.20 1.36
N ASN A 41 -8.33 -0.36 1.30
CA ASN A 41 -9.50 -0.60 0.45
C ASN A 41 -9.57 0.34 -0.75
N ARG A 42 -8.98 1.54 -0.66
CA ARG A 42 -8.78 2.50 -1.77
C ARG A 42 -7.32 2.96 -1.79
N SER A 43 -6.43 2.00 -2.01
CA SER A 43 -4.99 2.15 -1.80
C SER A 43 -4.18 1.91 -3.06
N ILE A 44 -3.05 2.60 -3.17
CA ILE A 44 -1.95 2.23 -4.06
C ILE A 44 -0.90 1.56 -3.18
N LEU A 45 -0.55 0.34 -3.55
CA LEU A 45 0.32 -0.55 -2.79
C LEU A 45 1.62 -0.78 -3.55
N ALA A 46 2.72 -0.88 -2.82
CA ALA A 46 4.03 -1.20 -3.38
C ALA A 46 4.94 -1.91 -2.37
N ASN A 47 6.04 -2.48 -2.86
CA ASN A 47 7.10 -3.02 -2.02
C ASN A 47 7.83 -1.88 -1.28
N PRO A 48 7.92 -1.91 0.06
CA PRO A 48 8.51 -0.82 0.83
C PRO A 48 10.04 -0.88 0.95
N ASN A 49 10.69 -1.96 0.51
CA ASN A 49 12.13 -2.19 0.72
C ASN A 49 13.06 -1.44 -0.25
N ASN A 50 12.49 -0.66 -1.19
CA ASN A 50 13.26 0.03 -2.20
C ASN A 50 12.85 1.49 -2.30
N TRP A 51 13.77 2.40 -1.97
CA TRP A 51 13.53 3.84 -2.04
C TRP A 51 13.11 4.32 -3.45
N LYS A 52 13.54 3.63 -4.52
CA LYS A 52 13.13 3.97 -5.90
C LYS A 52 11.62 3.89 -6.09
N THR A 53 10.92 3.09 -5.30
CA THR A 53 9.45 3.01 -5.30
C THR A 53 8.81 4.37 -5.03
N VAL A 54 9.42 5.21 -4.18
CA VAL A 54 8.92 6.56 -3.89
C VAL A 54 8.88 7.40 -5.16
N LYS A 55 9.99 7.42 -5.89
CA LYS A 55 10.12 8.13 -7.17
C LYS A 55 9.12 7.62 -8.20
N ILE A 56 9.03 6.30 -8.36
CA ILE A 56 8.11 5.65 -9.31
C ILE A 56 6.65 6.07 -9.03
N ILE A 57 6.19 5.99 -7.77
CA ILE A 57 4.83 6.38 -7.41
C ILE A 57 4.60 7.89 -7.61
N ASN A 58 5.59 8.72 -7.28
CA ASN A 58 5.49 10.16 -7.49
C ASN A 58 5.39 10.53 -8.97
N GLU A 59 6.20 9.94 -9.84
CA GLU A 59 6.17 10.19 -11.28
C GLU A 59 4.91 9.63 -11.94
N MET A 60 4.43 8.46 -11.50
CA MET A 60 3.25 7.83 -12.11
C MET A 60 1.93 8.50 -11.75
N ILE A 61 1.80 9.05 -10.53
CA ILE A 61 0.47 9.41 -9.99
C ILE A 61 0.48 10.51 -8.92
N LYS A 62 1.47 10.57 -8.03
CA LYS A 62 1.38 11.44 -6.84
C LYS A 62 1.89 12.85 -7.02
N MET A 63 2.87 13.08 -7.90
CA MET A 63 3.46 14.40 -8.14
C MET A 63 3.77 15.15 -6.83
N ARG A 64 4.30 14.45 -5.82
CA ARG A 64 4.71 15.03 -4.53
C ARG A 64 6.21 15.28 -4.52
N ASP A 65 6.63 16.15 -3.61
CA ASP A 65 8.05 16.36 -3.33
C ASP A 65 8.73 15.07 -2.87
N PHE A 66 9.99 14.92 -3.27
CA PHE A 66 10.78 13.70 -3.07
C PHE A 66 11.00 13.31 -1.61
N TRP A 67 10.85 14.26 -0.67
CA TRP A 67 11.09 14.06 0.76
C TRP A 67 9.84 13.60 1.52
N MET A 68 8.64 13.72 0.94
CA MET A 68 7.40 13.32 1.62
C MET A 68 7.31 11.79 1.67
N PRO A 69 7.39 11.16 2.86
CA PRO A 69 7.34 9.72 2.97
C PRO A 69 5.92 9.20 2.71
N PHE A 70 5.84 7.98 2.20
CA PHE A 70 4.62 7.18 2.27
C PHE A 70 4.49 6.51 3.65
N ALA A 71 3.45 5.70 3.84
CA ALA A 71 3.20 5.05 5.13
C ALA A 71 3.24 3.52 4.97
N PRO A 72 3.75 2.79 5.96
CA PRO A 72 3.68 1.34 5.95
C PRO A 72 2.32 0.86 6.46
N SER A 73 1.77 -0.20 5.86
CA SER A 73 0.76 -1.05 6.48
C SER A 73 1.45 -2.31 6.97
N ILE A 74 1.39 -2.59 8.27
CA ILE A 74 2.15 -3.64 8.95
C ILE A 74 1.17 -4.62 9.60
N LEU A 75 1.41 -5.92 9.48
CA LEU A 75 0.61 -6.91 10.22
C LEU A 75 0.78 -6.72 11.74
N ALA A 76 -0.34 -6.75 12.47
CA ALA A 76 -0.34 -6.55 13.93
C ALA A 76 0.61 -7.50 14.67
N GLU A 77 0.62 -8.78 14.28
CA GLU A 77 1.49 -9.79 14.88
C GLU A 77 3.00 -9.56 14.64
N TYR A 78 3.39 -8.66 13.74
CA TYR A 78 4.78 -8.34 13.42
C TYR A 78 5.14 -6.88 13.72
N ALA A 79 4.20 -6.04 14.20
CA ALA A 79 4.42 -4.61 14.37
C ALA A 79 5.64 -4.28 15.24
N ASP A 80 5.84 -5.03 16.32
CA ASP A 80 6.96 -4.85 17.24
C ASP A 80 8.33 -5.12 16.61
N ASN A 81 8.40 -5.76 15.44
CA ASN A 81 9.67 -5.91 14.72
C ASN A 81 10.08 -4.63 13.99
N TYR A 82 9.11 -3.78 13.61
CA TYR A 82 9.34 -2.62 12.76
C TYR A 82 9.40 -1.30 13.53
N ILE A 83 8.63 -1.15 14.61
CA ILE A 83 8.46 0.14 15.30
C ILE A 83 8.77 0.07 16.79
N VAL A 84 9.17 1.20 17.37
CA VAL A 84 9.32 1.39 18.81
C VAL A 84 7.97 1.80 19.41
N ASN A 85 7.25 0.86 20.03
CA ASN A 85 5.90 1.06 20.55
C ASN A 85 5.72 0.53 21.98
N PRO A 86 6.39 1.11 22.99
CA PRO A 86 6.36 0.61 24.38
C PRO A 86 4.98 0.64 25.04
N LYS A 87 4.04 1.41 24.47
CA LYS A 87 2.67 1.56 24.97
C LYS A 87 1.68 0.59 24.32
N GLY A 88 2.13 -0.25 23.37
CA GLY A 88 1.25 -1.19 22.67
C GLY A 88 0.11 -0.50 21.91
N ILE A 89 0.37 0.69 21.36
CA ILE A 89 -0.66 1.47 20.66
C ILE A 89 -1.02 0.77 19.35
N LYS A 90 -2.31 0.50 19.14
CA LYS A 90 -2.79 -0.24 17.96
C LYS A 90 -2.66 0.50 16.63
N ALA A 91 -2.46 1.82 16.60
CA ALA A 91 -2.28 2.65 15.41
C ALA A 91 -3.02 2.24 14.09
N PRO A 92 -4.35 2.04 14.07
CA PRO A 92 -5.10 1.63 12.88
C PRO A 92 -5.13 2.63 11.72
N TYR A 93 -4.97 3.93 12.02
CA TYR A 93 -5.47 4.98 11.12
C TYR A 93 -4.37 5.79 10.44
N MET A 94 -3.10 5.40 10.56
CA MET A 94 -1.97 6.20 10.07
C MET A 94 -2.03 7.65 10.55
N ILE A 95 -2.26 7.88 11.85
CA ILE A 95 -2.32 9.23 12.44
C ILE A 95 -1.25 9.50 13.50
N MET A 96 -0.50 8.47 13.90
CA MET A 96 0.58 8.56 14.89
C MET A 96 1.89 8.10 14.27
N ALA A 97 2.94 8.88 14.45
CA ALA A 97 4.29 8.52 14.04
C ALA A 97 5.01 7.76 15.17
N PHE A 98 5.92 6.88 14.77
CA PHE A 98 6.77 6.08 15.64
C PHE A 98 8.19 6.05 15.09
N ASP A 99 9.16 5.86 15.96
CA ASP A 99 10.52 5.54 15.53
C ASP A 99 10.55 4.14 14.92
N THR A 100 11.27 4.02 13.80
CA THR A 100 11.51 2.73 13.15
C THR A 100 12.68 2.02 13.85
N LYS A 101 12.56 0.71 14.05
CA LYS A 101 13.67 -0.11 14.56
C LYS A 101 14.77 -0.20 13.50
N LYS A 102 16.02 0.06 13.90
CA LYS A 102 17.16 0.13 12.98
C LYS A 102 17.35 -1.15 12.18
N GLU A 103 17.06 -2.31 12.77
CA GLU A 103 17.17 -3.63 12.14
C GLU A 103 16.15 -3.85 11.02
N LYS A 104 15.08 -3.05 10.97
CA LYS A 104 14.02 -3.12 9.96
C LYS A 104 13.95 -1.90 9.05
N LEU A 105 14.89 -0.96 9.16
CA LEU A 105 14.91 0.26 8.35
C LEU A 105 14.96 -0.07 6.85
N ASP A 106 15.91 -0.90 6.42
CA ASP A 106 16.06 -1.28 5.01
C ASP A 106 14.82 -1.99 4.45
N SER A 107 14.13 -2.77 5.30
CA SER A 107 12.91 -3.48 4.94
C SER A 107 11.76 -2.53 4.57
N ILE A 108 11.72 -1.32 5.14
CA ILE A 108 10.61 -0.37 4.95
C ILE A 108 11.04 1.05 4.55
N ILE A 109 12.25 1.19 4.02
CA ILE A 109 12.90 2.48 3.73
C ILE A 109 12.02 3.44 2.91
N ALA A 110 11.20 2.94 1.98
CA ALA A 110 10.31 3.75 1.15
C ALA A 110 9.12 4.37 1.92
N THR A 111 8.97 4.04 3.21
CA THR A 111 7.86 4.45 4.08
C THR A 111 8.32 5.17 5.35
N THR A 112 9.63 5.40 5.48
CA THR A 112 10.23 6.16 6.57
C THR A 112 10.59 7.55 6.10
N HIS A 113 10.56 8.52 7.01
CA HIS A 113 11.01 9.87 6.73
C HIS A 113 12.54 9.88 6.51
N PRO A 114 13.06 10.55 5.46
CA PRO A 114 14.47 10.42 5.08
C PRO A 114 15.46 11.06 6.04
N TYR A 115 14.99 11.91 6.97
CA TYR A 115 15.85 12.62 7.92
C TYR A 115 15.93 11.95 9.29
N ASP A 116 14.78 11.59 9.86
CA ASP A 116 14.68 11.05 11.23
C ASP A 116 14.23 9.58 11.27
N GLU A 117 14.01 8.96 10.12
CA GLU A 117 13.63 7.55 9.96
C GLU A 117 12.30 7.16 10.62
N SER A 118 11.53 8.14 11.08
CA SER A 118 10.21 7.90 11.65
C SER A 118 9.23 7.40 10.58
N CYS A 119 8.25 6.59 10.97
CA CYS A 119 7.17 6.18 10.07
C CYS A 119 5.79 6.34 10.73
N ARG A 120 4.75 6.38 9.90
CA ARG A 120 3.36 6.51 10.36
C ARG A 120 2.55 5.29 9.95
N PRO A 121 2.64 4.19 10.70
CA PRO A 121 2.09 2.91 10.30
C PRO A 121 0.57 2.89 10.36
N GLN A 122 -0.01 2.06 9.51
CA GLN A 122 -1.27 1.36 9.77
C GLN A 122 -0.90 -0.01 10.32
N ILE A 123 -1.22 -0.28 11.58
CA ILE A 123 -1.12 -1.65 12.11
C ILE A 123 -2.43 -2.36 11.76
N VAL A 124 -2.34 -3.49 11.06
CA VAL A 124 -3.46 -4.20 10.45
C VAL A 124 -3.82 -5.42 11.28
N GLU A 125 -4.95 -5.37 11.97
CA GLU A 125 -5.55 -6.55 12.61
C GLU A 125 -6.41 -7.33 11.62
N LYS A 126 -6.37 -8.66 11.73
CA LYS A 126 -7.19 -9.58 10.92
C LYS A 126 -8.69 -9.32 11.08
N SER A 127 -9.11 -8.90 12.27
CA SER A 127 -10.51 -8.60 12.63
C SER A 127 -11.07 -7.37 11.90
N TRP A 128 -10.21 -6.45 11.45
CA TRP A 128 -10.64 -5.19 10.82
C TRP A 128 -10.76 -5.30 9.31
N ASN A 129 -9.82 -6.00 8.68
CA ASN A 129 -9.82 -6.20 7.24
C ASN A 129 -9.14 -7.52 6.87
N LEU A 130 -9.92 -8.60 6.85
CA LEU A 130 -9.42 -9.95 6.58
C LEU A 130 -8.72 -10.05 5.23
N ASP A 131 -9.28 -9.45 4.18
CA ASP A 131 -8.70 -9.52 2.84
C ASP A 131 -7.39 -8.74 2.76
N TYR A 132 -7.33 -7.54 3.34
CA TYR A 132 -6.07 -6.78 3.36
C TYR A 132 -5.00 -7.44 4.23
N HIS A 133 -5.39 -8.02 5.38
CA HIS A 133 -4.50 -8.84 6.22
C HIS A 133 -3.92 -10.02 5.42
N ARG A 134 -4.77 -10.75 4.68
CA ARG A 134 -4.33 -11.87 3.82
C ARG A 134 -3.37 -11.45 2.72
N LEU A 135 -3.61 -10.29 2.08
CA LEU A 135 -2.68 -9.75 1.08
C LEU A 135 -1.28 -9.53 1.67
N ILE A 136 -1.20 -8.84 2.82
CA ILE A 136 0.10 -8.57 3.46
C ILE A 136 0.73 -9.86 3.99
N ARG A 137 -0.09 -10.82 4.46
CA ARG A 137 0.38 -12.17 4.82
C ARG A 137 1.03 -12.90 3.65
N TYR A 138 0.39 -12.93 2.49
CA TYR A 138 0.98 -13.56 1.31
C TYR A 138 2.24 -12.84 0.85
N PHE A 139 2.29 -11.50 0.98
CA PHE A 139 3.51 -10.76 0.70
C PHE A 139 4.64 -11.14 1.67
N HIS A 140 4.33 -11.31 2.96
CA HIS A 140 5.27 -11.81 3.96
C HIS A 140 5.77 -13.22 3.64
N GLU A 141 4.89 -14.15 3.25
CA GLU A 141 5.28 -15.50 2.84
C GLU A 141 6.24 -15.50 1.64
N LEU A 142 6.08 -14.54 0.73
CA LEU A 142 6.89 -14.43 -0.49
C LEU A 142 8.22 -13.68 -0.28
N THR A 143 8.30 -12.76 0.69
CA THR A 143 9.42 -11.82 0.81
C THR A 143 10.13 -11.85 2.16
N GLY A 144 9.52 -12.45 3.19
CA GLY A 144 9.95 -12.32 4.58
C GLY A 144 9.49 -11.03 5.25
N GLU A 145 8.87 -10.09 4.55
CA GLU A 145 8.48 -8.78 5.09
C GLU A 145 6.96 -8.66 5.33
N ALA A 146 6.58 -8.32 6.55
CA ALA A 146 5.19 -8.21 6.99
C ALA A 146 4.63 -6.79 6.88
N ALA A 147 5.21 -5.98 5.98
CA ALA A 147 4.83 -4.61 5.73
C ALA A 147 4.74 -4.32 4.23
N VAL A 148 3.77 -3.50 3.83
CA VAL A 148 3.66 -2.96 2.47
C VAL A 148 3.58 -1.44 2.51
N LEU A 149 4.09 -0.77 1.48
CA LEU A 149 3.84 0.65 1.30
C LEU A 149 2.38 0.85 0.93
N ASN A 150 1.71 1.79 1.59
CA ASN A 150 0.34 2.17 1.30
C ASN A 150 0.22 3.69 1.17
N THR A 151 -0.44 4.13 0.10
CA THR A 151 -0.81 5.52 -0.13
C THR A 151 -2.21 5.61 -0.74
N SER A 152 -2.82 6.78 -0.70
CA SER A 152 -4.18 6.99 -1.17
C SER A 152 -4.33 6.65 -2.66
N PHE A 153 -5.45 6.05 -3.07
CA PHE A 153 -5.72 5.84 -4.50
C PHE A 153 -6.45 7.05 -5.07
N ASN A 154 -5.69 7.95 -5.69
CA ASN A 154 -6.15 9.18 -6.34
C ASN A 154 -5.02 9.81 -7.16
N LEU A 155 -5.36 10.62 -8.17
CA LEU A 155 -4.44 11.56 -8.79
C LEU A 155 -4.13 12.72 -7.83
N HIS A 156 -3.01 13.40 -8.04
CA HIS A 156 -2.70 14.63 -7.30
C HIS A 156 -3.86 15.65 -7.42
N GLY A 157 -4.22 16.29 -6.32
CA GLY A 157 -5.32 17.28 -6.27
C GLY A 157 -6.74 16.70 -6.27
N LEU A 158 -6.93 15.40 -6.50
CA LEU A 158 -8.25 14.75 -6.48
C LEU A 158 -8.53 13.97 -5.18
N PRO A 159 -9.81 13.78 -4.80
CA PRO A 159 -10.18 12.94 -3.66
C PRO A 159 -9.85 11.45 -3.90
N ILE A 160 -9.85 10.66 -2.82
CA ILE A 160 -9.73 9.20 -2.88
C ILE A 160 -10.89 8.63 -3.72
N VAL A 161 -10.59 7.70 -4.62
CA VAL A 161 -11.60 7.06 -5.48
C VAL A 161 -12.68 6.37 -4.64
N TYR A 162 -13.95 6.55 -5.03
CA TYR A 162 -15.08 5.95 -4.31
C TYR A 162 -15.66 4.77 -5.08
N THR A 163 -16.01 5.00 -6.35
CA THR A 163 -16.66 4.06 -7.24
C THR A 163 -15.67 3.29 -8.12
N PRO A 164 -16.10 2.16 -8.72
CA PRO A 164 -15.34 1.50 -9.79
C PRO A 164 -14.98 2.42 -10.96
N TYR A 165 -15.86 3.36 -11.31
CA TYR A 165 -15.61 4.34 -12.38
C TYR A 165 -14.48 5.29 -12.00
N ASP A 166 -14.45 5.78 -10.77
CA ASP A 166 -13.35 6.63 -10.27
C ASP A 166 -12.02 5.88 -10.31
N ALA A 167 -12.02 4.60 -9.90
CA ALA A 167 -10.84 3.75 -9.93
C ALA A 167 -10.31 3.54 -11.35
N LEU A 168 -11.20 3.28 -12.32
CA LEU A 168 -10.83 3.16 -13.74
C LEU A 168 -10.34 4.49 -14.31
N TYR A 169 -10.99 5.61 -13.96
CA TYR A 169 -10.56 6.94 -14.38
C TYR A 169 -9.13 7.24 -13.91
N VAL A 170 -8.82 7.00 -12.62
CA VAL A 170 -7.45 7.20 -12.12
C VAL A 170 -6.46 6.23 -12.78
N PHE A 171 -6.86 4.98 -13.04
CA PHE A 171 -6.01 4.01 -13.73
C PHE A 171 -5.66 4.44 -15.17
N ASP A 172 -6.63 4.91 -15.95
CA ASP A 172 -6.41 5.38 -17.32
C ASP A 172 -5.60 6.67 -17.39
N ASN A 173 -5.70 7.53 -16.36
CA ASN A 173 -5.02 8.83 -16.29
C ASN A 173 -3.75 8.82 -15.43
N SER A 174 -3.14 7.66 -15.22
CA SER A 174 -1.88 7.52 -14.47
C SER A 174 -0.94 6.48 -15.10
N GLY A 175 0.29 6.40 -14.59
CA GLY A 175 1.25 5.36 -14.96
C GLY A 175 0.97 3.97 -14.35
N LEU A 176 -0.18 3.77 -13.68
CA LEU A 176 -0.52 2.49 -13.06
C LEU A 176 -0.72 1.39 -14.11
N LYS A 177 -0.10 0.23 -13.86
CA LYS A 177 -0.19 -0.96 -14.72
C LYS A 177 -1.16 -2.02 -14.21
N TYR A 178 -1.42 -2.05 -12.90
CA TYR A 178 -2.26 -3.06 -12.25
C TYR A 178 -3.32 -2.42 -11.37
N LEU A 179 -4.59 -2.77 -11.61
CA LEU A 179 -5.73 -2.41 -10.78
C LEU A 179 -6.50 -3.66 -10.34
N ALA A 180 -6.50 -3.92 -9.04
CA ALA A 180 -7.36 -4.88 -8.39
C ALA A 180 -8.70 -4.21 -8.03
N LEU A 181 -9.74 -4.50 -8.81
CA LEU A 181 -11.10 -4.00 -8.64
C LEU A 181 -12.00 -5.14 -8.16
N GLY A 182 -12.25 -5.20 -6.84
CA GLY A 182 -12.81 -6.41 -6.23
C GLY A 182 -11.91 -7.62 -6.52
N ASN A 183 -12.49 -8.68 -7.09
CA ASN A 183 -11.77 -9.90 -7.49
C ASN A 183 -11.33 -9.91 -8.96
N ILE A 184 -11.35 -8.75 -9.62
CA ILE A 184 -10.94 -8.58 -11.01
C ILE A 184 -9.62 -7.84 -11.04
N MET A 185 -8.63 -8.38 -11.78
CA MET A 185 -7.42 -7.67 -12.12
C MET A 185 -7.56 -7.06 -13.50
N VAL A 186 -7.30 -5.76 -13.60
CA VAL A 186 -7.12 -5.01 -14.85
C VAL A 186 -5.62 -4.76 -15.00
N GLU A 187 -5.01 -5.31 -16.05
CA GLU A 187 -3.58 -5.22 -16.34
C GLU A 187 -3.39 -4.43 -17.64
N GLU A 188 -2.54 -3.40 -17.64
CA GLU A 188 -2.15 -2.68 -18.86
C GLU A 188 -1.32 -3.61 -19.77
N GLU A 189 -1.71 -3.74 -21.04
CA GLU A 189 -0.95 -4.50 -22.03
C GLU A 189 0.17 -3.64 -22.62
N PHE A 190 1.36 -4.26 -22.79
CA PHE A 190 2.50 -3.69 -23.50
C PHE A 190 2.34 -3.82 -25.02
#